data_AF-A0A346B1Q3-F1
#
_entry.id   AF-A0A346B1Q3-F1
#
_cell.length_a   1.000
_cell.length_b   1.000
_cell.length_c   1.000
_cell.angle_alpha   90.00
_cell.angle_beta   90.00
_cell.angle_gamma   90.00
#
_symmetry.space_group_name_H-M   'P 1'
#
loop_
_entity.id
_entity.type
_entity.pdbx_description
1 polymer ?
#
loop_
_entity_poly.entity_id
_entity_poly.type
_entity_poly.pdbx_seq_one_letter_code
_entity_poly.pdbx_strand_id
1 'polypeptide(L)'
;MIKEVLVVEGRSDVARIQASGIDADMITTDGFNLRPDTIRQIQYAYEKRGIIILTDPDSAGERIRKYLTERFPDAKHAFIPRKDAIANGDLGVEQASPEAIRLALEKTRCAVYEPEEQFTMADVVLADLNGSPEAADRRAAVGAILGIGYGNAKQFLKRLNHYGVTRAEWEEALAKIEEVDDSERR
;
A
#
# COMPACT_ATOMS: atom_id res chain seq x y z
N MET A 1 12.08 9.69 13.99
CA MET A 1 11.64 8.41 14.58
C MET A 1 10.15 8.21 14.32
N ILE A 2 9.78 7.10 13.69
CA ILE A 2 8.38 6.67 13.54
C ILE A 2 7.94 5.99 14.84
N LYS A 3 6.76 6.36 15.35
CA LYS A 3 6.24 5.80 16.60
C LYS A 3 5.82 4.34 16.42
N GLU A 4 5.09 4.04 15.37
CA GLU A 4 4.61 2.70 15.04
C GLU A 4 5.77 1.77 14.66
N VAL A 5 5.56 0.46 14.86
CA VAL A 5 6.50 -0.58 14.42
C VAL A 5 6.18 -0.98 12.99
N LEU A 6 7.18 -1.04 12.10
CA LEU A 6 6.96 -1.51 10.74
C LEU A 6 6.98 -3.04 10.69
N VAL A 7 6.02 -3.63 10.00
CA VAL A 7 6.02 -5.07 9.69
C VAL A 7 6.39 -5.24 8.21
N VAL A 8 7.53 -5.88 7.95
CA VAL A 8 8.13 -6.06 6.62
C VAL A 8 8.41 -7.53 6.33
N GLU A 9 8.62 -7.90 5.07
CA GLU A 9 8.69 -9.32 4.68
C GLU A 9 10.06 -9.93 5.00
N GLY A 10 11.14 -9.22 4.66
CA GLY A 10 12.50 -9.74 4.68
C GLY A 10 13.52 -8.80 5.32
N ARG A 11 14.74 -9.34 5.49
CA ARG A 11 15.89 -8.59 6.01
C ARG A 11 16.40 -7.52 5.02
N SER A 12 16.19 -7.74 3.73
CA SER A 12 16.54 -6.78 2.68
C SER A 12 15.72 -5.49 2.84
N ASP A 13 14.43 -5.61 3.16
CA ASP A 13 13.54 -4.48 3.44
C ASP A 13 14.04 -3.65 4.63
N VAL A 14 14.40 -4.33 5.72
CA VAL A 14 14.96 -3.69 6.93
C VAL A 14 16.21 -2.88 6.57
N ALA A 15 17.14 -3.48 5.83
CA ALA A 15 18.37 -2.82 5.41
C ALA A 15 18.07 -1.62 4.51
N ARG A 16 17.11 -1.73 3.58
CA ARG A 16 16.71 -0.63 2.69
C ARG A 16 16.08 0.53 3.45
N ILE A 17 15.17 0.25 4.38
CA ILE A 17 14.50 1.27 5.20
C ILE A 17 15.51 1.99 6.09
N GLN A 18 16.44 1.26 6.71
CA GLN A 18 17.54 1.85 7.48
C GLN A 18 18.45 2.73 6.60
N ALA A 19 18.84 2.23 5.42
CA ALA A 19 19.64 2.99 4.46
C ALA A 19 18.92 4.26 3.96
N SER A 20 17.59 4.28 4.04
CA SER A 20 16.77 5.44 3.72
C SER A 20 16.78 6.51 4.84
N GLY A 21 17.53 6.30 5.92
CA GLY A 21 17.60 7.22 7.06
C GLY A 21 16.30 7.28 7.87
N ILE A 22 15.45 6.26 7.74
CA ILE A 22 14.19 6.16 8.45
C ILE A 22 14.45 5.43 9.76
N ASP A 23 14.30 6.16 10.85
CA ASP A 23 14.43 5.63 12.20
C ASP A 23 13.09 5.04 12.65
N ALA A 24 12.98 3.72 12.58
CA ALA A 24 11.80 2.95 12.96
C ALA A 24 12.19 1.55 13.46
N ASP A 25 11.47 1.07 14.46
CA ASP A 25 11.55 -0.34 14.87
C ASP A 25 10.81 -1.21 13.85
N MET A 26 11.36 -2.38 13.57
CA MET A 26 10.84 -3.27 12.52
C MET A 26 10.76 -4.72 12.98
N ILE A 27 9.74 -5.43 12.52
CA ILE A 27 9.56 -6.87 12.69
C ILE A 27 9.49 -7.51 11.31
N THR A 28 10.32 -8.51 11.05
CA THR A 28 10.29 -9.28 9.79
C THR A 28 9.33 -10.45 9.90
N THR A 29 8.59 -10.74 8.83
CA THR A 29 7.72 -11.93 8.75
C THR A 29 8.44 -13.18 8.25
N ASP A 30 9.65 -13.01 7.68
CA ASP A 30 10.45 -14.06 7.04
C ASP A 30 9.63 -14.82 5.97
N GLY A 31 8.98 -14.06 5.09
CA GLY A 31 7.99 -14.56 4.13
C GLY A 31 6.62 -14.84 4.77
N PHE A 32 5.88 -15.82 4.25
CA PHE A 32 4.58 -16.24 4.80
C PHE A 32 4.71 -17.18 6.03
N ASN A 33 5.93 -17.49 6.47
CA ASN A 33 6.17 -18.36 7.61
C ASN A 33 6.06 -17.60 8.94
N LEU A 34 4.89 -16.99 9.16
CA LEU A 34 4.56 -16.20 10.35
C LEU A 34 4.53 -17.08 11.60
N ARG A 35 5.71 -17.28 12.19
CA ARG A 35 5.88 -18.10 13.38
C ARG A 35 5.03 -17.54 14.53
N PRO A 36 4.56 -18.40 15.46
CA PRO A 36 3.76 -17.95 16.60
C PRO A 36 4.46 -16.87 17.44
N ASP A 37 5.80 -16.89 17.51
CA ASP A 37 6.57 -15.86 18.21
C ASP A 37 6.52 -14.51 17.51
N THR A 38 6.72 -14.48 16.18
CA THR A 38 6.59 -13.27 15.36
C THR A 38 5.20 -12.65 15.52
N ILE A 39 4.14 -13.48 15.51
CA ILE A 39 2.77 -12.98 15.73
C ILE A 39 2.60 -12.37 17.11
N ARG A 40 3.18 -12.96 18.17
CA ARG A 40 3.15 -12.36 19.52
C ARG A 40 3.89 -11.02 19.56
N GLN A 41 5.03 -10.91 18.88
CA GLN A 41 5.77 -9.65 18.79
C GLN A 41 4.95 -8.57 18.07
N ILE A 42 4.30 -8.92 16.96
CA ILE A 42 3.42 -8.01 16.22
C ILE A 42 2.22 -7.59 17.08
N GLN A 43 1.59 -8.53 17.81
CA GLN A 43 0.49 -8.22 18.74
C GLN A 43 0.92 -7.23 19.82
N TYR A 44 2.08 -7.47 20.43
CA TYR A 44 2.60 -6.56 21.46
C TYR A 44 2.89 -5.16 20.89
N ALA A 45 3.48 -5.08 19.70
CA ALA A 45 3.72 -3.82 19.01
C ALA A 45 2.41 -3.08 18.67
N TYR A 46 1.42 -3.82 18.17
CA TYR A 46 0.08 -3.32 17.84
C TYR A 46 -0.59 -2.67 19.04
N GLU A 47 -0.62 -3.35 20.18
CA GLU A 47 -1.26 -2.85 21.40
C GLU A 47 -0.54 -1.65 22.03
N LYS A 48 0.80 -1.60 21.95
CA LYS A 48 1.59 -0.59 22.67
C LYS A 48 1.85 0.67 21.83
N ARG A 49 2.09 0.49 20.54
CA ARG A 49 2.59 1.55 19.65
C ARG A 49 1.76 1.72 18.39
N GLY A 50 1.04 0.67 17.99
CA GLY A 50 0.50 0.53 16.65
C GLY A 50 1.54 -0.07 15.70
N ILE A 51 1.06 -0.61 14.58
CA ILE A 51 1.90 -1.16 13.51
C ILE A 51 1.57 -0.51 12.16
N ILE A 52 2.56 -0.46 11.29
CA ILE A 52 2.40 -0.16 9.87
C ILE A 52 2.85 -1.38 9.08
N ILE A 53 1.95 -1.93 8.26
CA ILE A 53 2.24 -3.05 7.37
C ILE A 53 2.80 -2.50 6.06
N LEU A 54 4.06 -2.85 5.77
CA LEU A 54 4.78 -2.48 4.55
C LEU A 54 5.36 -3.75 3.93
N THR A 55 4.54 -4.39 3.09
CA THR A 55 4.92 -5.59 2.33
C THR A 55 5.15 -5.28 0.86
N ASP A 56 5.76 -6.22 0.16
CA ASP A 56 5.96 -6.14 -1.28
C ASP A 56 4.64 -6.03 -2.06
N PRO A 57 4.65 -5.30 -3.20
CA PRO A 57 3.49 -5.16 -4.08
C PRO A 57 3.34 -6.38 -5.01
N ASP A 58 3.45 -7.58 -4.45
CA ASP A 58 3.40 -8.87 -5.13
C ASP A 58 2.31 -9.79 -4.53
N SER A 59 2.26 -11.06 -4.95
CA SER A 59 1.25 -11.99 -4.45
C SER A 59 1.55 -12.50 -3.03
N ALA A 60 2.82 -12.63 -2.65
CA ALA A 60 3.21 -13.09 -1.32
C ALA A 60 2.93 -12.01 -0.26
N GLY A 61 3.38 -10.78 -0.52
CA GLY A 61 3.14 -9.61 0.30
C GLY A 61 1.65 -9.34 0.51
N GLU A 62 0.82 -9.47 -0.53
CA GLU A 62 -0.64 -9.33 -0.39
C GLU A 62 -1.28 -10.39 0.51
N ARG A 63 -0.77 -11.63 0.49
CA ARG A 63 -1.25 -12.68 1.40
C ARG A 63 -0.89 -12.37 2.85
N ILE A 64 0.34 -11.92 3.09
CA ILE A 64 0.81 -11.50 4.41
C ILE A 64 -0.04 -10.32 4.90
N ARG A 65 -0.21 -9.29 4.06
CA ARG A 65 -1.03 -8.12 4.35
C ARG A 65 -2.44 -8.52 4.76
N LYS A 66 -3.12 -9.35 3.96
CA LYS A 66 -4.48 -9.82 4.28
C LYS A 66 -4.53 -10.57 5.62
N TYR A 67 -3.59 -11.49 5.84
CA TYR A 67 -3.53 -12.27 7.07
C TYR A 67 -3.36 -11.41 8.32
N LEU A 68 -2.53 -10.36 8.23
CA LEU A 68 -2.28 -9.41 9.30
C LEU A 68 -3.47 -8.47 9.52
N THR A 69 -4.08 -7.92 8.46
CA THR A 69 -5.28 -7.06 8.59
C THR A 69 -6.42 -7.78 9.31
N GLU A 70 -6.64 -9.07 9.04
CA GLU A 70 -7.68 -9.86 9.72
C GLU A 70 -7.45 -9.99 11.24
N ARG A 71 -6.21 -9.90 11.71
CA ARG A 71 -5.84 -10.01 13.14
C ARG A 71 -5.66 -8.67 13.82
N PHE A 72 -5.23 -7.68 13.06
CA PHE A 72 -4.84 -6.35 13.50
C PHE A 72 -5.66 -5.33 12.70
N PRO A 73 -6.97 -5.19 12.98
CA PRO A 73 -7.87 -4.39 12.15
C PRO A 73 -7.49 -2.91 12.11
N ASP A 74 -6.92 -2.37 13.20
CA ASP A 74 -6.51 -0.96 13.27
C ASP A 74 -5.09 -0.74 12.75
N ALA A 75 -4.47 -1.76 12.13
CA ALA A 75 -3.14 -1.63 11.56
C ALA A 75 -3.15 -0.57 10.47
N LYS A 76 -2.11 0.27 10.46
CA LYS A 76 -1.86 1.15 9.33
C LYS A 76 -1.24 0.36 8.20
N HIS A 77 -1.45 0.83 6.99
CA HIS A 77 -0.96 0.23 5.76
C HIS A 77 -0.21 1.27 4.95
N ALA A 78 1.02 0.92 4.58
CA ALA A 78 1.81 1.64 3.60
C ALA A 78 1.85 0.84 2.30
N PHE A 79 1.88 1.55 1.18
CA PHE A 79 1.95 0.96 -0.16
C PHE A 79 2.98 1.72 -0.99
N ILE A 80 3.99 1.01 -1.46
CA ILE A 80 4.93 1.55 -2.44
C ILE A 80 4.34 1.27 -3.83
N PRO A 81 4.22 2.29 -4.71
CA PRO A 81 3.78 2.07 -6.07
C PRO A 81 4.68 1.06 -6.79
N ARG A 82 4.09 0.17 -7.59
CA ARG A 82 4.84 -0.89 -8.30
C ARG A 82 6.01 -0.32 -9.11
N LYS A 83 5.81 0.80 -9.80
CA LYS A 83 6.86 1.47 -10.60
C LYS A 83 8.06 1.94 -9.76
N ASP A 84 7.83 2.23 -8.48
CA ASP A 84 8.83 2.74 -7.55
C ASP A 84 9.45 1.61 -6.71
N ALA A 85 9.02 0.36 -6.92
CA ALA A 85 9.49 -0.84 -6.23
C ALA A 85 10.11 -1.87 -7.20
N ILE A 86 10.42 -1.47 -8.45
CA ILE A 86 11.05 -2.33 -9.45
C ILE A 86 12.43 -1.80 -9.80
N ALA A 87 13.45 -2.65 -9.67
CA ALA A 87 14.79 -2.37 -10.18
C ALA A 87 15.44 -3.66 -10.68
N ASN A 88 16.15 -3.60 -11.81
CA ASN A 88 16.90 -4.72 -12.38
C ASN A 88 16.07 -6.01 -12.61
N GLY A 89 14.77 -5.88 -12.86
CA GLY A 89 13.86 -7.03 -13.05
C GLY A 89 13.38 -7.68 -11.74
N ASP A 90 13.73 -7.11 -10.60
CA ASP A 90 13.30 -7.53 -9.27
C ASP A 90 12.25 -6.56 -8.71
N LEU A 91 11.31 -7.08 -7.92
CA LEU A 91 10.16 -6.35 -7.39
C LEU A 91 10.11 -6.52 -5.87
N GLY A 92 10.24 -5.42 -5.12
CA GLY A 92 10.13 -5.46 -3.67
C GLY A 92 10.48 -4.14 -3.00
N VAL A 93 10.23 -4.05 -1.70
CA VAL A 93 10.54 -2.88 -0.87
C VAL A 93 12.05 -2.59 -0.90
N GLU A 94 12.89 -3.61 -0.99
CA GLU A 94 14.34 -3.47 -1.09
C GLU A 94 14.82 -2.79 -2.38
N GLN A 95 13.96 -2.72 -3.41
CA GLN A 95 14.24 -2.03 -4.66
C GLN A 95 13.75 -0.58 -4.67
N ALA A 96 13.00 -0.17 -3.64
CA ALA A 96 12.42 1.16 -3.59
C ALA A 96 13.44 2.24 -3.24
N SER A 97 13.26 3.44 -3.81
CA SER A 97 14.06 4.60 -3.43
C SER A 97 13.71 5.06 -2.00
N PRO A 98 14.65 5.70 -1.28
CA PRO A 98 14.36 6.30 0.01
C PRO A 98 13.15 7.23 0.00
N GLU A 99 12.98 7.98 -1.09
CA GLU A 99 11.87 8.91 -1.30
C GLU A 99 10.53 8.17 -1.42
N ALA A 100 10.51 7.06 -2.17
CA ALA A 100 9.31 6.24 -2.33
C ALA A 100 8.85 5.62 -1.00
N ILE A 101 9.81 5.16 -0.19
CA ILE A 101 9.50 4.60 1.15
C ILE A 101 8.95 5.69 2.07
N ARG A 102 9.56 6.89 2.10
CA ARG A 102 9.05 8.02 2.91
C ARG A 102 7.63 8.39 2.49
N LEU A 103 7.38 8.54 1.20
CA LEU A 103 6.04 8.86 0.67
C LEU A 103 5.01 7.80 1.03
N ALA A 104 5.37 6.51 0.97
CA ALA A 104 4.49 5.42 1.34
C ALA A 104 4.11 5.45 2.84
N LEU A 105 5.05 5.85 3.70
CA LEU A 105 4.82 5.97 5.15
C LEU A 105 4.00 7.22 5.51
N GLU A 106 4.17 8.32 4.77
CA GLU A 106 3.35 9.53 4.91
C GLU A 106 1.89 9.30 4.51
N LYS A 107 1.65 8.46 3.49
CA LYS A 107 0.32 8.11 2.99
C LYS A 107 -0.33 6.92 3.70
N THR A 108 0.11 6.61 4.92
CA THR A 108 -0.42 5.45 5.65
C THR A 108 -1.93 5.57 5.89
N ARG A 109 -2.66 4.51 5.57
CA ARG A 109 -4.10 4.41 5.83
C ARG A 109 -4.42 3.29 6.80
N CYS A 110 -5.41 3.50 7.65
CA CYS A 110 -5.99 2.43 8.46
C CYS A 110 -7.11 1.75 7.66
N ALA A 111 -7.24 0.44 7.77
CA ALA A 111 -8.42 -0.23 7.22
C ALA A 111 -9.63 0.18 8.08
N VAL A 112 -10.66 0.75 7.46
CA VAL A 112 -11.91 1.07 8.18
C VAL A 112 -12.61 -0.25 8.47
N TYR A 113 -12.89 -0.51 9.75
CA TYR A 113 -13.53 -1.76 10.20
C TYR A 113 -14.96 -1.92 9.65
N GLU A 114 -15.63 -0.80 9.34
CA GLU A 114 -16.89 -0.74 8.62
C GLU A 114 -16.64 -0.10 7.24
N PRO A 115 -16.32 -0.89 6.20
CA PRO A 115 -16.21 -0.36 4.85
C PRO A 115 -17.58 0.19 4.45
N GLU A 116 -17.68 1.50 4.33
CA GLU A 116 -18.83 2.10 3.66
C GLU A 116 -18.69 1.79 2.16
N GLU A 117 -19.76 1.30 1.52
CA GLU A 117 -19.80 1.13 0.06
C GLU A 117 -19.93 2.51 -0.62
N GLN A 118 -18.92 3.35 -0.45
CA GLN A 118 -18.82 4.67 -1.05
C GLN A 118 -18.62 4.59 -2.56
N PHE A 119 -17.96 3.53 -3.04
CA PHE A 119 -17.67 3.29 -4.44
C PHE A 119 -18.21 1.95 -4.93
N THR A 120 -18.53 1.90 -6.21
CA THR A 120 -19.06 0.75 -6.94
C THR A 120 -18.19 0.45 -8.17
N MET A 121 -18.42 -0.70 -8.82
CA MET A 121 -17.74 -0.99 -10.09
C MET A 121 -18.13 0.00 -11.20
N ALA A 122 -19.32 0.60 -11.13
CA ALA A 122 -19.74 1.61 -12.09
C ALA A 122 -18.83 2.85 -12.01
N ASP A 123 -18.45 3.28 -10.80
CA ASP A 123 -17.50 4.39 -10.60
C ASP A 123 -16.13 4.10 -11.24
N VAL A 124 -15.64 2.87 -11.07
CA VAL A 124 -14.35 2.44 -11.63
C VAL A 124 -14.39 2.40 -13.16
N VAL A 125 -15.50 1.97 -13.75
CA VAL A 125 -15.68 1.96 -15.21
C VAL A 125 -15.84 3.37 -15.76
N LEU A 126 -16.64 4.22 -15.11
CA LEU A 126 -16.85 5.61 -15.52
C LEU A 126 -15.56 6.46 -15.51
N ALA A 127 -14.60 6.10 -14.66
CA ALA A 127 -13.29 6.75 -14.59
C ALA A 127 -12.23 6.18 -15.56
N ASP A 128 -12.63 5.28 -16.48
CA ASP A 128 -11.74 4.54 -17.39
C ASP A 128 -10.65 3.75 -16.66
N LEU A 129 -10.96 3.29 -15.44
CA LEU A 129 -10.08 2.46 -14.63
C LEU A 129 -10.41 0.96 -14.80
N ASN A 130 -11.26 0.60 -15.76
CA ASN A 130 -11.53 -0.79 -16.13
C ASN A 130 -12.05 -0.89 -17.57
N GLY A 131 -11.63 -1.91 -18.33
CA GLY A 131 -12.15 -2.19 -19.68
C GLY A 131 -11.43 -1.49 -20.83
N SER A 132 -10.47 -0.59 -20.56
CA SER A 132 -9.58 0.00 -21.56
C SER A 132 -8.15 -0.58 -21.48
N PRO A 133 -7.34 -0.49 -22.56
CA PRO A 133 -5.92 -0.86 -22.53
C PRO A 133 -5.12 -0.11 -21.46
N GLU A 134 -5.43 1.16 -21.24
CA GLU A 134 -4.73 2.06 -20.30
C GLU A 134 -5.24 1.92 -18.85
N ALA A 135 -6.34 1.18 -18.63
CA ALA A 135 -6.98 1.06 -17.31
C ALA A 135 -6.03 0.54 -16.22
N ALA A 136 -5.08 -0.33 -16.57
CA ALA A 136 -4.12 -0.86 -15.60
C ALA A 136 -3.17 0.23 -15.08
N ASP A 137 -2.63 1.05 -15.97
CA ASP A 137 -1.69 2.12 -15.65
C ASP A 137 -2.40 3.27 -14.94
N ARG A 138 -3.60 3.65 -15.41
CA ARG A 138 -4.44 4.64 -14.73
C ARG A 138 -4.79 4.20 -13.31
N ARG A 139 -5.18 2.93 -13.10
CA ARG A 139 -5.41 2.39 -11.73
C ARG A 139 -4.16 2.46 -10.87
N ALA A 140 -2.99 2.15 -11.43
CA ALA A 140 -1.74 2.22 -10.69
C ALA A 140 -1.41 3.67 -10.27
N ALA A 141 -1.65 4.64 -11.17
CA ALA A 141 -1.46 6.07 -10.89
C ALA A 141 -2.42 6.57 -9.80
N VAL A 142 -3.72 6.32 -9.93
CA VAL A 142 -4.73 6.72 -8.92
C VAL A 142 -4.43 6.04 -7.59
N GLY A 143 -4.11 4.74 -7.59
CA GLY A 143 -3.76 3.99 -6.38
C GLY A 143 -2.51 4.53 -5.67
N ALA A 144 -1.53 5.02 -6.42
CA ALA A 144 -0.33 5.67 -5.90
C ALA A 144 -0.61 7.05 -5.30
N ILE A 145 -1.50 7.83 -5.93
CA ILE A 145 -1.94 9.13 -5.41
C ILE A 145 -2.67 8.94 -4.08
N LEU A 146 -3.66 8.04 -4.06
CA LEU A 146 -4.49 7.75 -2.89
C LEU A 146 -3.73 6.99 -1.78
N GLY A 147 -2.64 6.30 -2.10
CA GLY A 147 -1.91 5.49 -1.11
C GLY A 147 -2.65 4.20 -0.75
N ILE A 148 -3.39 3.62 -1.69
CA ILE A 148 -4.11 2.35 -1.50
C ILE A 148 -3.47 1.19 -2.31
N GLY A 149 -2.33 1.46 -2.95
CA GLY A 149 -1.59 0.50 -3.75
C GLY A 149 -2.28 0.08 -5.06
N TYR A 150 -1.71 -0.93 -5.71
CA TYR A 150 -2.14 -1.45 -7.01
C TYR A 150 -2.99 -2.72 -6.90
N GLY A 151 -3.82 -3.01 -7.91
CA GLY A 151 -4.52 -4.28 -8.08
C GLY A 151 -5.37 -4.30 -9.34
N ASN A 152 -6.01 -5.44 -9.60
CA ASN A 152 -7.07 -5.50 -10.63
C ASN A 152 -8.29 -4.65 -10.21
N ALA A 153 -9.23 -4.39 -11.13
CA ALA A 153 -10.39 -3.54 -10.85
C ALA A 153 -11.19 -3.96 -9.61
N LYS A 154 -11.37 -5.26 -9.36
CA LYS A 154 -12.10 -5.77 -8.19
C LYS A 154 -11.34 -5.50 -6.89
N GLN A 155 -10.04 -5.76 -6.88
CA GLN A 155 -9.20 -5.50 -5.70
C GLN A 155 -9.08 -4.00 -5.43
N PHE A 156 -8.92 -3.19 -6.48
CA PHE A 156 -8.87 -1.74 -6.38
C PHE A 156 -10.15 -1.16 -5.78
N LEU A 157 -11.31 -1.57 -6.29
CA LEU A 157 -12.61 -1.21 -5.72
C LEU A 157 -12.71 -1.58 -4.24
N LYS A 158 -12.33 -2.81 -3.89
CA LYS A 158 -12.32 -3.27 -2.50
C LYS A 158 -11.46 -2.34 -1.63
N ARG A 159 -10.30 -1.92 -2.11
CA ARG A 159 -9.38 -1.05 -1.37
C ARG A 159 -9.90 0.39 -1.22
N LEU A 160 -10.59 0.93 -2.22
CA LEU A 160 -11.25 2.25 -2.10
C LEU A 160 -12.19 2.27 -0.88
N ASN A 161 -13.06 1.27 -0.79
CA ASN A 161 -14.03 1.16 0.32
C ASN A 161 -13.37 0.75 1.64
N HIS A 162 -12.33 -0.11 1.61
CA HIS A 162 -11.66 -0.59 2.82
C HIS A 162 -10.74 0.44 3.48
N TYR A 163 -10.13 1.37 2.73
CA TYR A 163 -9.19 2.35 3.28
C TYR A 163 -9.80 3.75 3.45
N GLY A 164 -11.13 3.83 3.47
CA GLY A 164 -11.87 5.06 3.78
C GLY A 164 -11.54 6.19 2.81
N VAL A 165 -11.33 5.88 1.52
CA VAL A 165 -11.14 6.92 0.51
C VAL A 165 -12.43 7.73 0.41
N THR A 166 -12.32 9.05 0.37
CA THR A 166 -13.48 9.93 0.19
C THR A 166 -13.72 10.25 -1.28
N ARG A 167 -14.95 10.65 -1.63
CA ARG A 167 -15.27 11.14 -2.99
C ARG A 167 -14.42 12.34 -3.41
N ALA A 168 -14.08 13.23 -2.47
CA ALA A 168 -13.22 14.37 -2.74
C ALA A 168 -11.78 13.94 -3.08
N GLU A 169 -11.18 13.03 -2.31
CA GLU A 169 -9.85 12.49 -2.61
C GLU A 169 -9.82 11.76 -3.95
N TRP A 170 -10.89 11.03 -4.26
CA TRP A 170 -11.07 10.35 -5.54
C TRP A 170 -11.08 11.34 -6.72
N GLU A 171 -11.90 12.38 -6.65
CA GLU A 171 -11.99 13.41 -7.69
C GLU A 171 -10.65 14.14 -7.88
N GLU A 172 -9.97 14.49 -6.78
CA GLU A 172 -8.64 15.11 -6.85
C GLU A 172 -7.61 14.18 -7.50
N ALA A 173 -7.66 12.88 -7.19
CA ALA A 173 -6.75 11.90 -7.78
C ALA A 173 -7.01 11.71 -9.28
N LEU A 174 -8.28 11.73 -9.71
CA LEU A 174 -8.64 11.67 -11.13
C LEU A 174 -8.18 12.92 -11.90
N ALA A 175 -8.42 14.11 -11.34
CA ALA A 175 -7.98 15.36 -11.96
C ALA A 175 -6.45 15.39 -12.17
N LYS A 176 -5.68 14.92 -11.17
CA LYS A 176 -4.22 14.85 -11.27
C LYS A 176 -3.73 13.92 -12.38
N ILE A 177 -4.39 12.80 -12.64
CA ILE A 177 -3.96 11.91 -13.73
C ILE A 177 -4.37 12.46 -15.09
N GLU A 178 -5.49 13.19 -15.18
CA GLU A 178 -5.93 13.83 -16.43
C GLU A 178 -5.00 14.96 -16.84
N GLU A 179 -4.53 15.79 -15.89
CA GLU A 179 -3.53 16.83 -16.16
C GLU A 179 -2.23 16.26 -16.71
N VAL A 180 -1.78 15.11 -16.18
CA VAL A 180 -0.58 14.42 -16.66
C VAL A 180 -0.79 13.86 -18.06
N ASP A 181 -1.89 13.15 -18.30
CA ASP A 181 -2.23 12.59 -19.61
C ASP A 181 -2.31 13.69 -20.69
N ASP A 182 -2.90 14.85 -20.37
CA ASP A 182 -2.99 16.00 -21.28
C ASP A 182 -1.64 16.65 -21.54
N SER A 183 -0.72 16.63 -20.57
CA SER A 183 0.64 17.15 -20.75
C SER A 183 1.50 16.25 -21.63
N GLU A 184 1.32 14.93 -21.58
CA GLU A 184 2.07 13.96 -22.38
C GLU A 184 1.55 13.85 -23.83
N ARG A 185 0.30 14.29 -24.08
CA ARG A 185 -0.30 14.33 -25.42
C ARG A 185 0.01 15.60 -26.22
N ARG A 186 0.60 16.63 -25.60
CA ARG A 186 0.98 17.91 -26.22
C ARG A 186 2.43 17.90 -26.67
#